data_AF-A0A3M9XSC4-F1
#
_entry.id   AF-A0A3M9XSC4-F1
#
_cell.length_a   1.000
_cell.length_b   1.000
_cell.length_c   1.000
_cell.angle_alpha   90.00
_cell.angle_beta   90.00
_cell.angle_gamma   90.00
#
_symmetry.space_group_name_H-M   'P 1'
#
loop_
_entity.id
_entity.type
_entity.pdbx_description
1 polymer ?
#
loop_
_entity_poly.entity_id
_entity_poly.type
_entity_poly.pdbx_seq_one_letter_code
_entity_poly.pdbx_strand_id
1 'polypeptide(L)'
;MQYILEGEDCVASDATEAMIAILCRLAENDPAFFESLATRVRGRTRNHLARSRVDVYPDRPDLARYVKQLAPGWFIGCNIANREKKKILRTACTLAGLTFGRDLRIKFANA
;
A
#
# COMPACT_ATOMS: atom_id res chain seq x y z
N MET A 1 6.02 13.68 5.93
CA MET A 1 6.05 13.39 4.47
C MET A 1 4.84 14.01 3.81
N GLN A 2 5.03 14.73 2.69
CA GLN A 2 3.94 15.35 1.93
C GLN A 2 3.65 14.57 0.64
N TYR A 3 2.39 14.55 0.21
CA TYR A 3 1.95 14.00 -1.07
C TYR A 3 0.68 14.72 -1.54
N ILE A 4 0.39 14.64 -2.83
CA ILE A 4 -0.87 15.12 -3.42
C ILE A 4 -1.65 13.90 -3.89
N LEU A 5 -2.94 13.82 -3.56
CA LEU A 5 -3.85 12.80 -4.07
C LEU A 5 -5.11 13.49 -4.61
N GLU A 6 -5.41 13.28 -5.89
CA GLU A 6 -6.58 13.84 -6.59
C GLU A 6 -6.69 15.38 -6.48
N GLY A 7 -5.55 16.05 -6.31
CA GLY A 7 -5.47 17.51 -6.17
C GLY A 7 -5.44 18.01 -4.72
N GLU A 8 -5.63 17.13 -3.73
CA GLU A 8 -5.58 17.47 -2.31
C GLU A 8 -4.15 17.32 -1.75
N ASP A 9 -3.65 18.35 -1.08
CA ASP A 9 -2.39 18.30 -0.33
C ASP A 9 -2.57 17.53 0.98
N CYS A 10 -1.79 16.47 1.16
CA CYS A 10 -1.86 15.57 2.31
C CYS A 10 -0.50 15.44 3.01
N VAL A 11 -0.55 15.16 4.32
CA VAL A 11 0.62 14.94 5.16
C VAL A 11 0.50 13.61 5.90
N ALA A 12 1.59 12.85 5.93
CA ALA A 12 1.76 11.65 6.75
C ALA A 12 3.07 11.75 7.53
N SER A 13 3.22 11.01 8.63
CA SER A 13 4.45 11.01 9.42
C SER A 13 5.64 10.45 8.65
N ASP A 14 5.45 9.34 7.94
CA ASP A 14 6.48 8.68 7.14
C ASP A 14 5.93 8.04 5.84
N ALA A 15 6.80 7.36 5.09
CA ALA A 15 6.45 6.70 3.83
C ALA A 15 5.52 5.49 3.97
N THR A 16 5.52 4.84 5.13
CA THR A 16 4.60 3.74 5.45
C THR A 16 3.21 4.28 5.73
N GLU A 17 3.10 5.31 6.58
CA GLU A 17 1.81 5.95 6.87
C GLU A 17 1.20 6.60 5.64
N ALA A 18 2.02 7.24 4.79
CA ALA A 18 1.54 7.76 3.50
C ALA A 18 0.94 6.65 2.63
N MET A 19 1.64 5.51 2.50
CA MET A 19 1.16 4.38 1.71
C MET A 19 -0.17 3.83 2.26
N ILE A 20 -0.28 3.67 3.59
CA ILE A 20 -1.52 3.19 4.23
C ILE A 20 -2.67 4.16 3.96
N ALA A 21 -2.48 5.45 4.23
CA ALA A 21 -3.50 6.47 4.03
C ALA A 21 -4.00 6.51 2.58
N ILE A 22 -3.08 6.49 1.61
CA ILE A 22 -3.44 6.45 0.18
C ILE A 22 -4.23 5.19 -0.15
N LEU A 23 -3.77 4.01 0.29
CA LEU A 23 -4.44 2.75 -0.02
C LEU A 23 -5.84 2.67 0.60
N CYS A 24 -6.02 3.18 1.83
CA CYS A 24 -7.34 3.25 2.45
C CYS A 24 -8.26 4.21 1.68
N ARG A 25 -7.77 5.40 1.33
CA ARG A 25 -8.53 6.41 0.56
C ARG A 25 -9.01 5.86 -0.79
N LEU A 26 -8.13 5.17 -1.52
CA LEU A 26 -8.49 4.55 -2.80
C LEU A 26 -9.50 3.40 -2.68
N ALA A 27 -9.57 2.76 -1.51
CA ALA A 27 -10.50 1.67 -1.24
C ALA A 27 -11.88 2.13 -0.77
N GLU A 28 -12.06 3.41 -0.37
CA GLU A 28 -13.30 3.91 0.24
C GLU A 28 -14.55 3.66 -0.62
N ASN A 29 -14.39 3.74 -1.95
CA ASN A 29 -15.50 3.59 -2.90
C ASN A 29 -15.49 2.25 -3.66
N ASP A 30 -14.55 1.35 -3.36
CA ASP A 30 -14.42 0.05 -4.03
C ASP A 30 -14.14 -1.08 -3.00
N PRO A 31 -15.19 -1.81 -2.59
CA PRO A 31 -15.04 -2.95 -1.66
C PRO A 31 -14.15 -4.08 -2.19
N ALA A 32 -13.98 -4.19 -3.52
CA ALA A 32 -13.14 -5.20 -4.16
C ALA A 32 -11.69 -4.72 -4.37
N PHE A 33 -11.38 -3.48 -4.02
CA PHE A 33 -10.09 -2.85 -4.29
C PHE A 33 -8.92 -3.66 -3.74
N PHE A 34 -8.97 -4.02 -2.46
CA PHE A 34 -7.87 -4.76 -1.84
C PHE A 34 -7.72 -6.18 -2.39
N GLU A 35 -8.82 -6.82 -2.82
CA GLU A 35 -8.76 -8.13 -3.49
C GLU A 35 -8.03 -8.02 -4.83
N SER A 36 -8.42 -7.02 -5.62
CA SER A 36 -7.80 -6.69 -6.91
C SER A 36 -6.34 -6.28 -6.77
N LEU A 37 -6.00 -5.57 -5.69
CA LEU A 37 -4.63 -5.14 -5.41
C LEU A 37 -3.77 -6.33 -4.96
N ALA A 38 -4.25 -7.13 -4.01
CA ALA A 38 -3.53 -8.27 -3.44
C ALA A 38 -3.05 -9.25 -4.52
N THR A 39 -3.92 -9.53 -5.50
CA THR A 39 -3.60 -10.41 -6.64
C THR A 39 -2.47 -9.85 -7.53
N ARG A 40 -2.40 -8.52 -7.70
CA ARG A 40 -1.44 -7.86 -8.61
C ARG A 40 -0.09 -7.55 -7.95
N VAL A 41 -0.09 -7.27 -6.64
CA VAL A 41 1.15 -6.95 -5.91
C VAL A 41 1.76 -8.16 -5.21
N ARG A 42 1.21 -9.36 -5.43
CA ARG A 42 1.73 -10.59 -4.83
C ARG A 42 3.18 -10.83 -5.26
N GLY A 43 4.07 -10.97 -4.28
CA GLY A 43 5.45 -11.36 -4.51
C GLY A 43 5.60 -12.88 -4.55
N ARG A 44 6.79 -13.35 -4.94
CA ARG A 44 7.10 -14.79 -4.99
C ARG A 44 7.04 -15.47 -3.62
N THR A 45 7.55 -14.81 -2.58
CA THR A 45 7.71 -15.37 -1.22
C THR A 45 6.93 -14.60 -0.15
N ARG A 46 6.16 -13.59 -0.54
CA ARG A 46 5.37 -12.75 0.38
C ARG A 46 4.13 -12.22 -0.31
N ASN A 47 3.03 -12.19 0.43
CA ASN A 47 1.81 -11.56 -0.02
C ASN A 47 1.81 -10.15 0.59
N HIS A 48 2.24 -9.15 -0.17
CA HIS A 48 2.32 -7.77 0.33
C HIS A 48 1.01 -7.31 0.99
N LEU A 49 -0.12 -7.83 0.50
CA LEU A 49 -1.44 -7.69 1.07
C LEU A 49 -2.09 -9.07 1.30
N ALA A 50 -2.73 -9.29 2.45
CA ALA A 50 -3.41 -10.55 2.75
C ALA A 50 -4.60 -10.38 3.72
N ARG A 51 -5.45 -11.41 3.81
CA ARG A 51 -6.63 -11.45 4.70
C ARG A 51 -6.30 -11.73 6.18
N SER A 52 -5.10 -12.23 6.45
CA SER A 52 -4.59 -12.44 7.81
C SER A 52 -3.17 -11.90 7.96
N ARG A 53 -2.73 -11.66 9.20
CA ARG A 53 -1.37 -11.16 9.47
C ARG A 53 -0.28 -12.17 9.10
N VAL A 54 -0.54 -13.45 9.32
CA VAL A 54 0.43 -14.53 9.06
C VAL A 54 0.63 -14.75 7.57
N ASP A 55 -0.43 -14.57 6.78
CA ASP A 55 -0.38 -14.76 5.33
C ASP A 55 0.39 -13.68 4.59
N VAL A 56 0.69 -12.54 5.23
CA VAL A 56 1.54 -11.49 4.63
C VAL A 56 2.97 -12.01 4.45
N TYR A 57 3.49 -12.73 5.45
CA TYR A 57 4.84 -13.29 5.49
C TYR A 57 4.79 -14.78 5.89
N PRO A 58 4.27 -15.67 5.02
CA PRO A 58 4.04 -17.07 5.38
C PRO A 58 5.33 -17.79 5.80
N ASP A 59 6.43 -17.51 5.10
CA ASP A 59 7.74 -18.12 5.36
C ASP A 59 8.58 -17.35 6.40
N ARG A 60 8.08 -16.21 6.90
CA ARG A 60 8.82 -15.27 7.77
C ARG A 60 7.93 -14.71 8.89
N PRO A 61 7.48 -15.56 9.84
CA PRO A 61 6.60 -15.15 10.93
C PRO A 61 7.23 -14.07 11.83
N ASP A 62 8.56 -13.98 11.89
CA ASP A 62 9.30 -12.93 12.59
C ASP A 62 8.97 -11.51 12.07
N LEU A 63 8.52 -11.39 10.81
CA LEU A 63 8.15 -10.13 10.19
C LEU A 63 6.68 -9.73 10.45
N ALA A 64 5.88 -10.59 11.09
CA ALA A 64 4.46 -10.31 11.38
C ALA A 64 4.26 -9.06 12.26
N ARG A 65 5.29 -8.66 13.05
CA ARG A 65 5.27 -7.41 13.83
C ARG A 65 5.24 -6.15 12.97
N TYR A 66 5.73 -6.22 11.72
CA TYR A 66 5.72 -5.11 10.77
C TYR A 66 4.46 -5.09 9.90
N VAL A 67 3.49 -5.95 10.19
CA VAL A 67 2.21 -5.98 9.49
C VAL A 67 1.27 -4.98 10.13
N LYS A 68 0.63 -4.15 9.30
CA LYS A 68 -0.39 -3.20 9.72
C LYS A 68 -1.74 -3.58 9.11
N GLN A 69 -2.82 -3.25 9.81
CA GLN A 69 -4.16 -3.43 9.29
C GLN A 69 -4.53 -2.22 8.43
N LEU A 70 -5.06 -2.44 7.23
CA LEU A 70 -5.60 -1.38 6.36
C LEU A 70 -7.09 -1.17 6.59
N ALA A 71 -7.82 -2.28 6.64
CA ALA A 71 -9.28 -2.33 6.80
C ALA A 71 -9.66 -3.62 7.56
N PRO A 72 -10.91 -3.77 8.02
CA PRO A 72 -11.38 -5.04 8.59
C PRO A 72 -11.05 -6.23 7.69
N GLY A 73 -10.23 -7.16 8.20
CA GLY A 73 -9.80 -8.35 7.45
C GLY A 73 -8.80 -8.11 6.33
N TRP A 74 -8.11 -6.96 6.29
CA TRP A 74 -7.03 -6.69 5.32
C TRP A 74 -5.76 -6.18 5.99
N PHE A 75 -4.63 -6.80 5.65
CA PHE A 75 -3.33 -6.54 6.26
C PHE A 75 -2.26 -6.28 5.20
N ILE A 76 -1.30 -5.41 5.52
CA ILE A 76 -0.17 -5.04 4.65
C ILE A 76 1.17 -5.21 5.35
N GLY A 77 2.16 -5.71 4.62
CA GLY A 77 3.55 -5.78 5.08
C GLY A 77 4.27 -4.45 4.90
N CYS A 78 4.72 -3.83 5.99
CA CYS A 78 5.37 -2.51 5.95
C CYS A 78 6.90 -2.54 5.94
N ASN A 79 7.51 -3.71 6.21
CA ASN A 79 8.96 -3.93 6.13
C ASN A 79 9.44 -4.07 4.67
N ILE A 80 9.24 -3.00 3.88
CA ILE A 80 9.53 -2.96 2.45
C ILE A 80 10.23 -1.65 2.06
N ALA A 81 11.13 -1.74 1.08
CA ALA A 81 11.86 -0.59 0.57
C ALA A 81 10.94 0.41 -0.16
N ASN A 82 11.35 1.68 -0.25
CA ASN A 82 10.58 2.73 -0.92
C ASN A 82 10.27 2.41 -2.39
N ARG A 83 11.18 1.71 -3.10
CA ARG A 83 10.93 1.22 -4.46
C ARG A 83 9.72 0.30 -4.54
N GLU A 84 9.50 -0.52 -3.52
CA GLU A 84 8.40 -1.49 -3.47
C GLU A 84 7.09 -0.79 -3.11
N LYS A 85 7.13 0.13 -2.13
CA LYS A 85 6.01 1.04 -1.84
C LYS A 85 5.54 1.77 -3.11
N LYS A 86 6.48 2.29 -3.91
CA LYS A 86 6.18 2.96 -5.18
C LYS A 86 5.52 2.03 -6.22
N LYS A 87 5.92 0.76 -6.30
CA LYS A 87 5.29 -0.22 -7.19
C LYS A 87 3.85 -0.53 -6.76
N ILE A 88 3.64 -0.74 -5.46
CA ILE A 88 2.31 -0.98 -4.88
C ILE A 88 1.40 0.21 -5.18
N LEU A 89 1.84 1.44 -4.87
CA LEU A 89 1.05 2.65 -5.13
C LEU A 89 0.78 2.89 -6.61
N ARG A 90 1.72 2.58 -7.50
CA ARG A 90 1.47 2.68 -8.94
C ARG A 90 0.37 1.72 -9.39
N THR A 91 0.41 0.48 -8.90
CA THR A 91 -0.60 -0.54 -9.19
C THR A 91 -1.97 -0.14 -8.63
N ALA A 92 -1.98 0.39 -7.41
CA ALA A 92 -3.17 0.92 -6.74
C ALA A 92 -3.80 2.07 -7.54
N CYS A 93 -3.01 3.04 -8.01
CA CYS A 93 -3.51 4.10 -8.89
C CYS A 93 -4.15 3.54 -10.16
N THR A 94 -3.49 2.59 -10.84
CA THR A 94 -4.06 1.97 -12.05
C THR A 94 -5.40 1.30 -11.78
N LEU A 95 -5.56 0.62 -10.63
CA LEU A 95 -6.84 0.02 -10.23
C LEU A 95 -7.94 1.06 -9.97
N ALA A 96 -7.57 2.18 -9.35
CA ALA A 96 -8.48 3.30 -9.09
C ALA A 96 -8.75 4.18 -10.32
N GLY A 97 -8.22 3.85 -11.50
CA GLY A 97 -8.33 4.69 -12.70
C GLY A 97 -7.50 5.98 -12.64
N LEU A 98 -6.56 6.08 -11.71
CA LEU A 98 -5.69 7.23 -11.48
C LEU A 98 -4.32 7.05 -12.14
N THR A 99 -3.71 8.17 -12.50
CA THR A 99 -2.36 8.24 -13.07
C THR A 99 -1.33 8.59 -11.98
N PHE A 100 -0.47 7.64 -11.64
CA PHE A 100 0.66 7.89 -10.74
C PHE A 100 1.62 8.93 -11.33
N GLY A 101 1.94 9.98 -10.57
CA GLY A 101 2.75 11.13 -11.00
C GLY A 101 1.91 12.33 -11.47
N ARG A 102 0.61 12.12 -11.77
CA ARG A 102 -0.33 13.21 -12.06
C ARG A 102 -1.33 13.35 -10.91
N ASP A 103 -2.13 12.32 -10.69
CA ASP A 103 -3.23 12.29 -9.73
C ASP A 103 -2.75 11.87 -8.34
N LEU A 104 -1.73 11.00 -8.26
CA LEU A 104 -0.96 10.77 -7.04
C LEU A 104 0.48 11.24 -7.22
N ARG A 105 0.91 12.25 -6.45
CA ARG A 105 2.29 12.73 -6.44
C ARG A 105 2.90 12.55 -5.06
N ILE A 106 3.89 11.67 -4.96
CA ILE A 106 4.59 11.38 -3.72
C ILE A 106 6.10 11.31 -3.96
N LYS A 107 6.88 12.01 -3.13
CA LYS A 107 8.34 11.98 -3.17
C LYS A 107 8.86 11.14 -2.02
N PHE A 108 9.35 9.94 -2.33
CA PHE A 108 10.10 9.15 -1.37
C PHE A 108 11.50 9.74 -1.22
N ALA A 109 11.98 9.87 0.01
CA ALA A 109 13.40 10.14 0.24
C ALA A 109 14.21 8.97 -0.34
N ASN A 110 15.25 9.29 -1.11
CA ASN A 110 16.24 8.30 -1.50
C ASN A 110 17.01 7.94 -0.22
N ALA A 111 16.77 6.73 0.29
CA ALA A 111 17.62 6.09 1.28
C ALA A 111 18.63 5.23 0.54
#